data_AF-A0A3D4FXH5-F1
#
_entry.id   AF-A0A3D4FXH5-F1
#
_cell.length_a   1.000
_cell.length_b   1.000
_cell.length_c   1.000
_cell.angle_alpha   90.00
_cell.angle_beta   90.00
_cell.angle_gamma   90.00
#
_symmetry.space_group_name_H-M   'P 1'
#
loop_
_entity.id
_entity.type
_entity.pdbx_description
1 polymer ?
#
loop_
_entity_poly.entity_id
_entity_poly.type
_entity_poly.pdbx_seq_one_letter_code
_entity_poly.pdbx_strand_id
1 'polypeptide(L)' 'SLPPYDVLDAVLEAYVEENRSPDEIAQLGLAPDLVTRIVTLVDRAEYKRRQAPPGVRISARAFGRDRRLPITNQYHAD' A
#
# COMPACT_ATOMS: atom_id res chain seq x y z
N SER A 1 -12.04 6.48 -10.08
CA SER A 1 -11.10 5.72 -10.95
C SER A 1 -9.72 5.65 -10.30
N LEU A 2 -8.94 4.59 -10.56
CA LEU A 2 -7.52 4.55 -10.19
C LEU A 2 -6.71 5.51 -11.09
N PRO A 3 -5.56 6.02 -10.61
CA PRO A 3 -4.64 6.75 -11.48
C PRO A 3 -4.01 5.79 -12.51
N PRO A 4 -3.27 6.34 -13.51
CA PRO A 4 -2.37 5.54 -14.34
C PRO A 4 -1.47 4.60 -13.52
N TYR A 5 -1.15 3.44 -14.09
CA TYR A 5 -0.45 2.36 -13.36
C TYR A 5 0.97 2.73 -12.96
N ASP A 6 1.69 3.49 -13.78
CA ASP A 6 3.00 4.04 -13.44
C ASP A 6 2.97 4.87 -12.15
N VAL A 7 1.93 5.68 -11.97
CA VAL A 7 1.73 6.48 -10.75
C VAL A 7 1.28 5.61 -9.58
N LEU A 8 0.38 4.65 -9.83
CA LEU A 8 -0.11 3.73 -8.80
C LEU A 8 1.02 2.87 -8.24
N ASP A 9 1.80 2.27 -9.14
CA ASP A 9 2.85 1.32 -8.81
C ASP A 9 3.98 2.01 -8.04
N ALA A 10 4.32 3.26 -8.37
CA ALA A 10 5.28 4.05 -7.59
C ALA A 10 4.84 4.24 -6.12
N VAL A 11 3.54 4.46 -5.87
CA VAL A 11 3.00 4.55 -4.50
C VAL A 11 3.02 3.19 -3.82
N LEU A 12 2.66 2.12 -4.53
CA LEU A 12 2.63 0.77 -3.98
C LEU A 12 4.03 0.28 -3.61
N GLU A 13 5.03 0.51 -4.46
CA GLU A 13 6.42 0.16 -4.21
C GLU A 13 6.93 0.89 -2.96
N ALA A 14 6.78 2.21 -2.91
CA ALA A 14 7.24 3.01 -1.78
C ALA A 14 6.52 2.65 -0.47
N TYR A 15 5.21 2.38 -0.51
CA TYR A 15 4.43 2.08 0.70
C TYR A 15 4.57 0.62 1.18
N VAL A 16 4.51 -0.34 0.25
CA VAL A 16 4.45 -1.78 0.58
C VAL A 16 5.84 -2.37 0.66
N GLU A 17 6.71 -2.07 -0.29
CA GLU A 17 8.04 -2.67 -0.38
C GLU A 17 9.06 -1.89 0.44
N GLU A 18 9.13 -0.57 0.24
CA GLU A 18 10.12 0.30 0.89
C GLU A 18 9.70 0.77 2.30
N ASN A 19 8.45 0.53 2.70
CA ASN A 19 7.92 0.89 4.02
C ASN A 19 7.98 2.39 4.34
N ARG A 20 7.85 3.25 3.32
CA ARG A 20 7.79 4.71 3.51
C ARG A 20 6.46 5.14 4.10
N SER A 21 6.47 6.23 4.87
CA SER A 21 5.25 6.88 5.34
C SER A 21 4.54 7.61 4.18
N PRO A 22 3.23 7.86 4.29
CA PRO A 22 2.49 8.68 3.31
C PRO A 22 3.15 10.04 3.04
N ASP A 23 3.69 10.69 4.07
CA ASP A 23 4.40 11.97 3.96
C ASP A 23 5.70 11.85 3.16
N GLU A 24 6.48 10.80 3.40
CA GLU A 24 7.71 10.52 2.64
C GLU A 24 7.42 10.22 1.17
N ILE A 25 6.27 9.59 0.88
CA ILE A 25 5.86 9.29 -0.49
C ILE A 25 5.40 10.58 -1.21
N ALA A 26 4.68 11.46 -0.52
CA ALA A 26 4.28 12.75 -1.08
C ALA A 26 5.48 13.62 -1.48
N GLN A 27 6.58 13.53 -0.73
CA GLN A 27 7.85 14.22 -1.04
C GLN A 27 8.51 13.74 -2.34
N LEU A 28 8.07 12.62 -2.94
CA LEU A 28 8.53 12.15 -4.24
C LEU A 28 7.90 12.88 -5.43
N GLY A 29 7.14 13.95 -5.17
CA GLY A 29 6.45 14.74 -6.20
C GLY A 29 5.06 14.21 -6.55
N LEU A 30 4.52 13.33 -5.70
CA LEU A 30 3.17 12.76 -5.85
C LEU A 30 2.16 13.60 -5.05
N ALA A 31 0.96 13.78 -5.58
CA ALA A 31 -0.07 14.55 -4.92
C ALA A 31 -0.47 13.90 -3.57
N PRO A 32 -0.45 14.63 -2.43
CA PRO A 32 -0.75 14.07 -1.12
C PRO A 32 -2.11 13.36 -1.05
N ASP A 33 -3.16 13.98 -1.58
CA ASP A 33 -4.51 13.40 -1.62
C ASP A 33 -4.55 12.06 -2.38
N LEU A 34 -3.73 11.93 -3.42
CA LEU A 34 -3.62 10.70 -4.19
C LEU A 34 -2.93 9.60 -3.39
N VAL A 35 -1.83 9.93 -2.71
CA VAL A 35 -1.09 9.01 -1.84
C VAL A 35 -2.00 8.51 -0.72
N THR A 36 -2.63 9.42 0.04
CA THR A 36 -3.56 9.09 1.13
C THR A 36 -4.69 8.19 0.64
N ARG A 37 -5.25 8.48 -0.53
CA ARG A 37 -6.30 7.66 -1.13
C ARG A 37 -5.82 6.24 -1.44
N ILE A 38 -4.65 6.08 -2.06
CA ILE A 38 -4.10 4.76 -2.43
C ILE A 38 -3.74 3.96 -1.17
N VAL A 39 -3.05 4.57 -0.20
CA VAL A 39 -2.72 3.95 1.09
C VAL A 39 -3.98 3.46 1.80
N THR A 40 -5.02 4.29 1.86
CA THR A 40 -6.31 3.92 2.45
C THR A 40 -6.95 2.72 1.73
N LEU A 41 -6.87 2.66 0.40
CA LEU A 41 -7.38 1.52 -0.37
C LEU A 41 -6.58 0.24 -0.09
N VAL A 42 -5.25 0.35 0.01
CA VAL A 42 -4.37 -0.76 0.36
C VAL A 42 -4.77 -1.31 1.73
N ASP A 43 -4.86 -0.46 2.75
CA ASP A 43 -5.11 -0.92 4.12
C ASP A 43 -6.52 -1.50 4.28
N ARG A 44 -7.53 -0.90 3.65
CA ARG A 44 -8.91 -1.44 3.63
C ARG A 44 -9.02 -2.80 2.95
N ALA A 45 -8.12 -3.14 2.02
CA ALA A 45 -8.14 -4.41 1.31
C ALA A 45 -7.44 -5.55 2.08
N GLU A 46 -6.98 -5.33 3.32
CA GLU A 46 -6.29 -6.35 4.12
C GLU A 46 -7.14 -7.61 4.33
N TYR A 47 -8.44 -7.44 4.61
CA TYR A 47 -9.36 -8.57 4.79
C TYR A 47 -9.48 -9.45 3.53
N LYS A 48 -9.35 -8.86 2.33
CA LYS A 48 -9.39 -9.59 1.06
C LYS A 48 -8.11 -10.38 0.85
N ARG A 49 -6.95 -9.75 1.11
CA ARG A 49 -5.63 -10.39 0.94
C ARG A 49 -5.43 -11.56 1.87
N ARG A 50 -5.97 -11.52 3.10
CA ARG A 50 -5.91 -12.67 4.03
C ARG A 50 -6.67 -13.90 3.55
N GLN A 51 -7.60 -13.75 2.61
CA GLN A 51 -8.36 -14.86 2.01
C GLN A 51 -7.75 -15.32 0.68
N ALA A 52 -6.70 -14.65 0.19
CA ALA A 52 -6.05 -15.02 -1.05
C ALA A 52 -5.27 -16.34 -0.89
N PRO A 53 -5.22 -17.19 -1.94
CA PRO A 53 -4.38 -18.38 -1.92
C PRO A 53 -2.90 -18.02 -1.84
N PRO A 54 -2.03 -18.96 -1.40
CA PRO A 54 -0.59 -18.76 -1.44
C PRO A 54 -0.10 -18.45 -2.87
N GLY A 55 0.81 -17.49 -2.99
CA GLY A 55 1.46 -17.09 -4.25
C GLY A 55 2.98 -17.06 -4.13
N VAL A 56 3.68 -17.10 -5.27
CA VAL A 56 5.15 -17.02 -5.32
C VAL A 56 5.61 -15.60 -5.01
N ARG A 57 6.56 -15.44 -4.09
CA ARG A 57 7.20 -14.15 -3.79
C ARG A 57 8.33 -13.88 -4.78
N ILE A 58 8.27 -12.74 -5.47
CA ILE A 58 9.31 -12.25 -6.40
C ILE A 58 9.92 -10.90 -5.98
N SER A 59 9.27 -10.17 -5.06
CA SER A 59 9.71 -8.89 -4.52
C SER A 59 10.45 -9.06 -3.18
N ALA A 60 11.16 -8.02 -2.73
CA ALA A 60 11.85 -8.01 -1.44
C ALA A 60 10.87 -8.19 -0.26
N ARG A 61 9.66 -7.64 -0.40
CA ARG A 61 8.58 -7.74 0.59
C ARG A 61 7.26 -8.06 -0.10
N ALA A 62 6.54 -9.05 0.44
CA ALA A 62 5.22 -9.44 -0.08
C ALA A 62 4.11 -9.23 0.94
N PHE A 63 2.88 -9.15 0.44
CA PHE A 63 1.68 -9.25 1.27
C PHE A 63 1.63 -10.60 2.00
N GLY A 64 1.25 -10.59 3.28
CA GLY A 64 1.14 -11.79 4.11
C GLY A 64 2.19 -11.81 5.22
N ARG A 65 3.16 -12.74 5.13
CA ARG A 65 4.13 -12.95 6.23
C ARG A 65 4.97 -11.70 6.52
N ASP A 66 5.38 -10.98 5.48
CA ASP A 66 6.38 -9.89 5.57
C ASP A 66 5.76 -8.52 5.87
N ARG A 67 4.44 -8.37 5.64
CA ARG A 67 3.65 -7.18 6.00
C ARG A 67 2.36 -7.63 6.68
N ARG A 68 2.35 -7.59 8.01
CA ARG A 68 1.21 -7.99 8.85
C ARG A 68 0.52 -6.75 9.41
N LEU A 69 -0.61 -6.38 8.82
CA LEU A 69 -1.49 -5.34 9.37
C LEU A 69 -2.74 -5.97 10.01
N PRO A 70 -3.32 -5.33 11.05
CA PRO A 70 -4.62 -5.75 11.56
C PRO A 70 -5.72 -5.55 10.52
N ILE A 71 -6.71 -6.45 10.48
CA ILE A 71 -7.90 -6.28 9.64
C ILE A 71 -8.77 -5.15 10.19
N THR A 72 -9.05 -5.18 11.49
CA THR A 72 -9.71 -4.07 12.19
C THR A 72 -8.66 -2.99 12.47
N ASN A 73 -8.63 -1.99 11.61
CA ASN A 73 -7.69 -0.87 11.69
C ASN A 73 -8.45 0.46 11.56
N GLN A 74 -8.28 1.35 12.53
CA GLN A 74 -8.80 2.74 12.50
C GLN A 74 -7.68 3.78 12.33
N TYR A 75 -6.46 3.34 12.01
CA TYR A 75 -5.41 4.25 11.61
C TYR A 75 -5.79 4.95 10.30
N HIS A 76 -5.68 6.27 10.29
CA HIS A 76 -5.85 7.13 9.12
C HIS A 76 -4.53 7.85 8.87
N ALA A 77 -4.08 7.80 7.62
CA ALA A 77 -2.97 8.59 7.13
C ALA A 77 -3.48 10.01 6.87
N ASP A 78 -3.60 10.81 7.93
CA ASP A 78 -3.99 12.22 7.88
C ASP A 78 -2.77 13.14 7.81
#